data_AF-A0A3S0FD86-F1
#
_entry.id   AF-A0A3S0FD86-F1
#
_cell.length_a   1.000
_cell.length_b   1.000
_cell.length_c   1.000
_cell.angle_alpha   90.00
_cell.angle_beta   90.00
_cell.angle_gamma   90.00
#
_symmetry.space_group_name_H-M   'P 1'
#
loop_
_entity.id
_entity.type
_entity.pdbx_description
1 polymer ?
#
loop_
_entity_poly.entity_id
_entity_poly.type
_entity_poly.pdbx_seq_one_letter_code
_entity_poly.pdbx_strand_id
1 'polypeptide(L)'
;MPALAVSSPPLPESSAERVSMSTQLFIFQVLNGLGIGMIYFTLAAGLTLIFGLMRFVNFAHGAFYLVAAYLTYAITFASGSFWLALAASPIAVALLAVVIERTLLRHTYRLPHEAQILITFAMSLLLQEAVIIAFGPLGHNVPVPAGLAGVVFLGPYVYPAYRLFVVAAAAVIAALLWFTVEKTKLGSVLRAGSESSEMVQLLGINVDRVFLATFALGGALAGIAGVLA
;
A
#
# COMPACT_ATOMS: atom_id res chain seq x y z
N MET A 1 -2.64 -30.49 -48.06
CA MET A 1 -2.78 -29.36 -47.10
C MET A 1 -1.40 -28.77 -46.90
N PRO A 2 -1.12 -27.52 -47.33
CA PRO A 2 0.21 -26.93 -47.23
C PRO A 2 0.48 -26.46 -45.80
N ALA A 3 1.69 -26.73 -45.31
CA ALA A 3 2.17 -26.26 -44.02
C ALA A 3 2.33 -24.73 -44.06
N LEU A 4 1.64 -24.04 -43.15
CA LEU A 4 1.86 -22.61 -42.90
C LEU A 4 3.28 -22.45 -42.34
N ALA A 5 4.19 -21.96 -43.18
CA ALA A 5 5.50 -21.50 -42.75
C ALA A 5 5.29 -20.31 -41.80
N VAL A 6 5.44 -20.56 -40.51
CA VAL A 6 5.57 -19.50 -39.50
C VAL A 6 6.90 -18.83 -39.78
N SER A 7 6.88 -17.69 -40.48
CA SER A 7 8.06 -16.85 -40.68
C SER A 7 8.55 -16.40 -39.30
N SER A 8 9.69 -16.92 -38.86
CA SER A 8 10.38 -16.46 -37.67
C SER A 8 10.65 -14.95 -37.80
N PRO A 9 10.43 -14.14 -36.74
CA PRO A 9 10.74 -12.71 -36.80
C PRO A 9 12.21 -12.50 -37.16
N PRO A 10 12.54 -11.52 -38.03
CA PRO A 10 13.91 -11.27 -38.45
C PRO A 10 14.79 -10.96 -37.23
N LEU A 11 15.96 -11.59 -37.16
CA LEU A 11 16.94 -11.33 -36.13
C LEU A 11 17.52 -9.91 -36.34
N PRO A 12 17.74 -9.11 -35.28
CA PRO A 12 18.28 -7.76 -35.40
C PRO A 12 19.65 -7.78 -36.10
N GLU A 13 19.73 -7.08 -37.23
CA GLU A 13 20.84 -7.17 -38.20
C GLU A 13 22.11 -6.47 -37.71
N SER A 14 21.98 -5.51 -36.77
CA SER A 14 23.12 -4.76 -36.21
C SER A 14 23.25 -4.89 -34.70
N SER A 15 24.49 -4.81 -34.21
CA SER A 15 24.79 -4.71 -32.77
C SER A 15 24.17 -3.47 -32.12
N ALA A 16 24.03 -2.37 -32.87
CA ALA A 16 23.39 -1.14 -32.42
C ALA A 16 21.88 -1.33 -32.17
N GLU A 17 21.19 -2.08 -33.02
CA GLU A 17 19.76 -2.38 -32.86
C GLU A 17 19.49 -3.28 -31.65
N ARG A 18 20.37 -4.26 -31.39
CA ARG A 18 20.32 -5.08 -30.16
C ARG A 18 20.52 -4.25 -28.89
N VAL A 19 21.45 -3.30 -28.91
CA VAL A 19 21.72 -2.40 -27.76
C VAL A 19 20.56 -1.43 -27.53
N SER A 20 19.96 -0.91 -28.60
CA SER A 20 18.76 -0.07 -28.51
C SER A 20 17.59 -0.85 -27.89
N MET A 21 17.32 -2.07 -28.38
CA MET A 21 16.26 -2.93 -27.85
C MET A 21 16.49 -3.33 -26.39
N SER A 22 17.73 -3.66 -26.00
CA SER A 22 18.03 -4.00 -24.60
C SER A 22 17.90 -2.80 -23.67
N THR A 23 18.30 -1.60 -24.12
CA THR A 23 18.15 -0.35 -23.35
C THR A 23 16.68 0.01 -23.16
N GLN A 24 15.86 -0.15 -24.20
CA GLN A 24 14.42 0.07 -24.13
C GLN A 24 13.74 -0.88 -23.14
N LEU A 25 14.07 -2.17 -23.19
CA LEU A 25 13.56 -3.17 -22.24
C LEU A 25 14.01 -2.86 -20.80
N PHE A 26 15.25 -2.43 -20.61
CA PHE A 26 15.77 -2.05 -19.30
C PHE A 26 14.99 -0.86 -18.72
N ILE A 27 14.80 0.21 -19.48
CA ILE A 27 14.04 1.39 -19.04
C ILE A 27 12.60 1.02 -18.71
N PHE A 28 11.96 0.23 -19.57
CA PHE A 28 10.60 -0.25 -19.31
C PHE A 28 10.55 -1.07 -18.01
N GLN A 29 11.50 -1.98 -17.78
CA GLN A 29 11.54 -2.78 -16.55
C GLN A 29 11.77 -1.92 -15.30
N VAL A 30 12.61 -0.88 -15.40
CA VAL A 30 12.81 0.10 -14.31
C VAL A 30 11.50 0.83 -13.99
N LEU A 31 10.75 1.29 -15.01
CA LEU A 31 9.45 1.95 -14.80
C LEU A 31 8.41 1.02 -14.17
N ASN A 32 8.35 -0.25 -14.61
CA ASN A 32 7.45 -1.24 -14.04
C ASN A 32 7.84 -1.58 -12.59
N GLY A 33 9.14 -1.73 -12.32
CA GLY A 33 9.67 -1.92 -10.98
C GLY A 33 9.37 -0.74 -10.06
N LEU A 34 9.47 0.49 -10.57
CA LEU A 34 9.06 1.69 -9.84
C LEU A 34 7.56 1.65 -9.52
N GLY A 35 6.70 1.30 -10.47
CA GLY A 35 5.26 1.20 -10.24
C GLY A 35 4.89 0.26 -9.09
N ILE A 36 5.44 -0.97 -9.11
CA ILE A 36 5.25 -1.94 -8.03
C ILE A 36 5.89 -1.44 -6.72
N GLY A 37 7.11 -0.88 -6.82
CA GLY A 37 7.84 -0.32 -5.70
C GLY A 37 7.09 0.80 -4.98
N MET A 38 6.30 1.61 -5.69
CA MET A 38 5.48 2.67 -5.10
C MET A 38 4.30 2.14 -4.28
N ILE A 39 3.71 1.01 -4.69
CA ILE A 39 2.69 0.31 -3.89
C ILE A 39 3.33 -0.24 -2.62
N TYR A 40 4.47 -0.92 -2.75
CA TYR A 40 5.21 -1.45 -1.61
C TYR A 40 5.72 -0.35 -0.68
N PHE A 41 6.16 0.78 -1.22
CA PHE A 41 6.52 1.96 -0.45
C PHE A 41 5.32 2.44 0.38
N THR A 42 4.15 2.60 -0.23
CA THR A 42 2.96 3.10 0.47
C THR A 42 2.55 2.15 1.60
N LEU A 43 2.59 0.83 1.33
CA LEU A 43 2.32 -0.20 2.33
C LEU A 43 3.36 -0.18 3.47
N ALA A 44 4.64 -0.16 3.13
CA ALA A 44 5.75 -0.20 4.07
C ALA A 44 5.88 1.08 4.90
N ALA A 45 5.54 2.24 4.33
CA ALA A 45 5.55 3.52 5.04
C ALA A 45 4.56 3.50 6.23
N GLY A 46 3.38 2.91 6.03
CA GLY A 46 2.42 2.70 7.12
C GLY A 46 2.96 1.80 8.24
N LEU A 47 3.58 0.67 7.87
CA LEU A 47 4.19 -0.24 8.83
C LEU A 47 5.36 0.43 9.57
N THR A 48 6.18 1.19 8.85
CA THR A 48 7.33 1.93 9.41
C THR A 48 6.88 2.97 10.42
N LEU A 49 5.76 3.65 10.15
CA LEU A 49 5.22 4.64 11.08
C LEU A 49 4.72 4.00 12.38
N ILE A 50 4.00 2.86 12.26
CA ILE A 50 3.53 2.07 13.41
C ILE A 50 4.72 1.57 14.23
N PHE A 51 5.67 0.90 13.58
CA PHE A 51 6.82 0.30 14.24
C PHE A 51 7.77 1.36 14.81
N GLY A 52 8.03 2.44 14.07
CA GLY A 52 8.97 3.49 14.46
C GLY A 52 8.59 4.16 15.78
N LEU A 53 7.29 4.36 16.02
CA LEU A 53 6.81 4.94 17.27
C LEU A 53 6.65 3.92 18.39
N MET A 54 5.96 2.81 18.11
CA MET A 54 5.48 1.90 19.16
C MET A 54 6.43 0.73 19.42
N ARG A 55 7.42 0.52 18.54
CA ARG A 55 8.24 -0.70 18.47
C ARG A 55 7.39 -1.98 18.42
N PHE A 56 6.16 -1.84 17.94
CA PHE A 56 5.15 -2.88 17.87
C PHE A 56 5.18 -3.51 16.48
N VAL A 57 5.44 -4.82 16.43
CA VAL A 57 5.53 -5.56 15.16
C VAL A 57 4.12 -5.97 14.73
N ASN A 58 3.55 -5.25 13.77
CA ASN A 58 2.19 -5.51 13.29
C ASN A 58 2.17 -6.39 12.03
N PHE A 59 2.07 -7.72 12.18
CA PHE A 59 1.90 -8.64 11.04
C PHE A 59 0.53 -8.50 10.35
N ALA A 60 -0.49 -7.98 11.04
CA ALA A 60 -1.83 -7.77 10.48
C ALA A 60 -1.89 -6.64 9.44
N HIS A 61 -0.84 -5.83 9.31
CA HIS A 61 -0.80 -4.70 8.38
C HIS A 61 -1.03 -5.13 6.92
N GLY A 62 -0.49 -6.29 6.51
CA GLY A 62 -0.75 -6.86 5.18
C GLY A 62 -2.21 -7.30 5.00
N ALA A 63 -2.89 -7.71 6.06
CA ALA A 63 -4.30 -8.03 6.00
C ALA A 63 -5.19 -6.78 5.87
N PHE A 64 -4.76 -5.62 6.38
CA PHE A 64 -5.44 -4.35 6.12
C PHE A 64 -5.39 -3.96 4.63
N TYR A 65 -4.25 -4.19 3.98
CA TYR A 65 -4.13 -4.03 2.53
C TYR A 65 -5.10 -4.97 1.79
N LEU A 66 -5.19 -6.24 2.21
CA LEU A 66 -6.13 -7.20 1.63
C LEU A 66 -7.59 -6.73 1.78
N VAL A 67 -7.99 -6.36 3.00
CA VAL A 67 -9.35 -5.85 3.28
C VAL A 67 -9.65 -4.64 2.40
N ALA A 68 -8.71 -3.73 2.23
CA ALA A 68 -8.89 -2.55 1.39
C ALA A 68 -9.06 -2.88 -0.10
N ALA A 69 -8.31 -3.85 -0.63
CA ALA A 69 -8.47 -4.29 -2.01
C ALA A 69 -9.88 -4.84 -2.26
N TYR A 70 -10.42 -5.65 -1.33
CA TYR A 70 -11.76 -6.20 -1.45
C TYR A 70 -12.88 -5.21 -1.16
N LEU A 71 -12.67 -4.25 -0.26
CA LEU A 71 -13.58 -3.10 -0.11
C LEU A 71 -13.61 -2.27 -1.39
N THR A 72 -12.47 -2.09 -2.05
CA THR A 72 -12.39 -1.37 -3.32
C THR A 72 -13.18 -2.08 -4.40
N TYR A 73 -13.04 -3.41 -4.50
CA TYR A 73 -13.89 -4.24 -5.35
C TYR A 73 -15.37 -4.03 -5.03
N ALA A 74 -15.79 -4.27 -3.79
CA ALA A 74 -17.19 -4.18 -3.37
C ALA A 74 -17.80 -2.79 -3.67
N ILE A 75 -17.09 -1.71 -3.32
CA ILE A 75 -17.56 -0.32 -3.52
C ILE A 75 -17.60 0.03 -5.00
N THR A 76 -16.60 -0.37 -5.79
CA THR A 76 -16.57 -0.06 -7.22
C THR A 76 -17.72 -0.73 -7.96
N PHE A 77 -18.01 -2.00 -7.65
CA PHE A 77 -19.13 -2.73 -8.28
C PHE A 77 -20.50 -2.29 -7.76
N ALA A 78 -20.61 -1.85 -6.50
CA ALA A 78 -21.86 -1.34 -5.94
C ALA A 78 -22.21 0.09 -6.42
N SER A 79 -21.22 0.97 -6.54
CA SER A 79 -21.42 2.39 -6.87
C SER A 79 -21.12 2.76 -8.33
N GLY A 80 -20.39 1.90 -9.06
CA GLY A 80 -19.85 2.21 -10.37
C GLY A 80 -18.68 3.19 -10.36
N SER A 81 -18.16 3.59 -9.20
CA SER A 81 -17.14 4.64 -9.07
C SER A 81 -15.87 4.17 -8.36
N PHE A 82 -14.79 4.05 -9.11
CA PHE A 82 -13.44 3.81 -8.57
C PHE A 82 -12.98 4.96 -7.65
N TRP A 83 -13.31 6.21 -7.98
CA TRP A 83 -12.90 7.36 -7.17
C TRP A 83 -13.53 7.37 -5.79
N LEU A 84 -14.78 6.91 -5.69
CA LEU A 84 -15.44 6.72 -4.40
C LEU A 84 -14.73 5.62 -3.60
N ALA A 85 -14.38 4.50 -4.23
CA ALA A 85 -13.63 3.43 -3.60
C ALA A 85 -12.24 3.90 -3.11
N LEU A 86 -11.55 4.74 -3.89
CA LEU A 86 -10.27 5.33 -3.53
C LEU A 86 -10.32 6.22 -2.29
N ALA A 87 -11.43 6.91 -2.05
CA ALA A 87 -11.61 7.70 -0.83
C ALA A 87 -12.16 6.84 0.34
N ALA A 88 -13.14 5.98 0.07
CA ALA A 88 -13.88 5.26 1.10
C ALA A 88 -13.11 4.06 1.68
N SER A 89 -12.40 3.28 0.86
CA SER A 89 -11.68 2.09 1.34
C SER A 89 -10.59 2.43 2.37
N PRO A 90 -9.71 3.44 2.16
CA PRO A 90 -8.74 3.82 3.17
C PRO A 90 -9.35 4.29 4.48
N ILE A 91 -10.47 5.02 4.42
CA ILE A 91 -11.18 5.49 5.61
C ILE A 91 -11.77 4.30 6.37
N ALA A 92 -12.43 3.37 5.68
CA ALA A 92 -12.99 2.17 6.27
C ALA A 92 -11.91 1.30 6.94
N VAL A 93 -10.75 1.14 6.29
CA VAL A 93 -9.62 0.39 6.86
C VAL A 93 -8.96 1.13 8.02
N ALA A 94 -8.85 2.45 7.97
CA ALA A 94 -8.38 3.25 9.10
C ALA A 94 -9.31 3.10 10.33
N LEU A 95 -10.63 3.10 10.11
CA LEU A 95 -11.61 2.85 11.16
C LEU A 95 -11.52 1.42 11.71
N LEU A 96 -11.36 0.42 10.83
CA LEU A 96 -11.13 -0.97 11.24
C LEU A 96 -9.86 -1.09 12.09
N ALA A 97 -8.78 -0.43 11.68
CA ALA A 97 -7.53 -0.39 12.43
C ALA A 97 -7.73 0.25 13.82
N VAL A 98 -8.48 1.35 13.92
CA VAL A 98 -8.85 1.99 15.19
C VAL A 98 -9.66 1.05 16.08
N VAL A 99 -10.63 0.33 15.52
CA VAL A 99 -11.45 -0.63 16.28
C VAL A 99 -10.55 -1.75 16.83
N ILE A 100 -9.75 -2.37 15.97
CA ILE A 100 -8.83 -3.46 16.35
C ILE A 100 -7.81 -3.01 17.39
N GLU A 101 -7.27 -1.79 17.25
CA GLU A 101 -6.36 -1.22 18.22
C GLU A 101 -7.03 -1.12 19.60
N ARG A 102 -8.21 -0.51 19.67
CA ARG A 102 -8.87 -0.27 20.95
C ARG A 102 -9.38 -1.53 21.62
N THR A 103 -9.88 -2.48 20.84
CA THR A 103 -10.49 -3.69 21.39
C THR A 103 -9.44 -4.73 21.74
N LEU A 104 -8.37 -4.85 20.94
CA LEU A 104 -7.40 -5.92 21.08
C LEU A 104 -5.99 -5.40 21.33
N LEU A 105 -5.40 -4.66 20.39
CA LEU A 105 -3.95 -4.44 20.37
C LEU A 105 -3.43 -3.59 21.52
N ARG A 106 -4.24 -2.64 22.02
CA ARG A 106 -3.89 -1.83 23.18
C ARG A 106 -3.56 -2.67 24.42
N HIS A 107 -4.24 -3.81 24.59
CA HIS A 107 -3.98 -4.73 25.69
C HIS A 107 -2.71 -5.55 25.47
N THR A 108 -2.24 -5.63 24.23
CA THR A 108 -1.07 -6.40 23.81
C THR A 108 0.24 -5.64 23.91
N TYR A 109 0.21 -4.30 23.99
CA TYR A 109 1.43 -3.47 23.99
C TYR A 109 2.37 -3.73 25.17
N ARG A 110 1.86 -4.26 26.29
CA ARG A 110 2.67 -4.63 27.46
C ARG A 110 3.25 -6.04 27.39
N LEU A 111 2.82 -6.84 26.42
CA LEU A 111 3.28 -8.20 26.23
C LEU A 111 4.64 -8.22 25.53
N PRO A 112 5.43 -9.29 25.69
CA PRO A 112 6.70 -9.44 25.00
C PRO A 112 6.49 -9.56 23.47
N HIS A 113 7.54 -9.27 22.70
CA HIS A 113 7.42 -9.09 21.24
C HIS A 113 6.93 -10.36 20.53
N GLU A 114 7.26 -11.54 21.03
CA GLU A 114 6.82 -12.82 20.46
C GLU A 114 5.29 -12.97 20.54
N ALA A 115 4.70 -12.55 21.67
CA ALA A 115 3.25 -12.57 21.85
C ALA A 115 2.55 -11.56 20.93
N GLN A 116 3.14 -10.37 20.74
CA GLN A 116 2.62 -9.36 19.81
C GLN A 116 2.60 -9.89 18.37
N ILE A 117 3.67 -10.54 17.94
CA ILE A 117 3.78 -11.17 16.62
C ILE A 117 2.73 -12.28 16.47
N LEU A 118 2.60 -13.18 17.45
CA LEU A 118 1.64 -14.27 17.41
C LEU A 118 0.19 -13.75 17.29
N ILE A 119 -0.17 -12.74 18.07
CA ILE A 119 -1.52 -12.15 18.09
C ILE A 119 -1.81 -11.42 16.78
N THR A 120 -0.86 -10.65 16.26
CA THR A 120 -1.06 -9.93 14.99
C THR A 120 -1.03 -10.87 13.79
N PHE A 121 -0.29 -11.98 13.86
CA PHE A 121 -0.34 -13.04 12.85
C PHE A 121 -1.70 -13.77 12.89
N ALA A 122 -2.18 -14.14 14.07
CA ALA A 122 -3.53 -14.70 14.22
C ALA A 122 -4.60 -13.74 13.67
N MET A 123 -4.47 -12.43 13.95
CA MET A 123 -5.33 -11.40 13.38
C MET A 123 -5.23 -11.35 11.85
N SER A 124 -4.02 -11.46 11.27
CA SER A 124 -3.87 -11.49 9.81
C SER A 124 -4.61 -12.67 9.18
N LEU A 125 -4.55 -13.85 9.81
CA LEU A 125 -5.26 -15.04 9.36
C LEU A 125 -6.78 -14.85 9.51
N LEU A 126 -7.26 -14.33 10.64
CA LEU A 126 -8.68 -14.07 10.85
C LEU A 126 -9.26 -13.08 9.82
N LEU A 127 -8.55 -12.00 9.54
CA LEU A 127 -8.97 -11.02 8.54
C LEU A 127 -8.93 -11.60 7.13
N GLN A 128 -7.90 -12.40 6.81
CA GLN A 128 -7.80 -13.10 5.55
C GLN A 128 -8.95 -14.09 5.34
N GLU A 129 -9.22 -14.94 6.33
CA GLU A 129 -10.32 -15.90 6.28
C GLU A 129 -11.68 -15.20 6.23
N ALA A 130 -11.86 -14.07 6.94
CA ALA A 130 -13.07 -13.27 6.82
C ALA A 130 -13.31 -12.77 5.37
N VAL A 131 -12.24 -12.35 4.68
CA VAL A 131 -12.32 -11.97 3.27
C VAL A 131 -12.65 -13.17 2.39
N ILE A 132 -12.03 -14.34 2.62
CA ILE A 132 -12.31 -15.56 1.86
C ILE A 132 -13.76 -16.02 2.05
N ILE A 133 -14.29 -15.95 3.27
CA ILE A 133 -15.69 -16.29 3.56
C ILE A 133 -16.65 -15.33 2.84
N ALA A 134 -16.33 -14.04 2.81
CA ALA A 134 -17.19 -13.02 2.21
C ALA A 134 -17.14 -12.98 0.67
N PHE A 135 -15.97 -13.20 0.06
CA PHE A 135 -15.72 -12.97 -1.37
C PHE A 135 -15.24 -14.20 -2.15
N GLY A 136 -14.97 -15.30 -1.45
CA GLY A 136 -14.38 -16.51 -2.00
C GLY A 136 -12.84 -16.50 -1.99
N PRO A 137 -12.20 -17.64 -2.29
CA PRO A 137 -10.75 -17.80 -2.28
C PRO A 137 -10.05 -17.28 -3.55
N LEU A 138 -10.80 -16.95 -4.59
CA LEU A 138 -10.27 -16.47 -5.87
C LEU A 138 -10.15 -14.95 -5.86
N GLY A 139 -9.03 -14.45 -6.39
CA GLY A 139 -8.81 -13.02 -6.55
C GLY A 139 -9.77 -12.40 -7.56
N HIS A 140 -10.38 -11.28 -7.19
CA HIS A 140 -11.21 -10.47 -8.09
C HIS A 140 -10.42 -9.28 -8.63
N ASN A 141 -10.69 -8.90 -9.87
CA ASN A 141 -10.06 -7.74 -10.50
C ASN A 141 -11.02 -6.56 -10.51
N VAL A 142 -10.50 -5.37 -10.21
CA VAL A 142 -11.24 -4.11 -10.35
C VAL A 142 -10.86 -3.49 -11.69
N PRO A 143 -11.82 -3.16 -12.57
CA PRO A 143 -11.51 -2.51 -13.83
C PRO A 143 -10.93 -1.11 -13.58
N VAL A 144 -9.92 -0.74 -14.37
CA VAL A 144 -9.33 0.60 -14.35
C VAL A 144 -10.41 1.62 -14.76
N PRO A 145 -10.53 2.78 -14.07
CA PRO A 145 -11.49 3.80 -14.44
C PRO A 145 -11.27 4.31 -15.87
N ALA A 146 -12.35 4.64 -16.59
CA ALA A 146 -12.31 4.99 -18.02
C ALA A 146 -11.31 6.11 -18.36
N GLY A 147 -11.12 7.09 -17.47
CA GLY A 147 -10.13 8.18 -17.66
C GLY A 147 -8.66 7.74 -17.57
N LEU A 148 -8.36 6.56 -17.01
CA LEU A 148 -7.01 6.00 -16.85
C LEU A 148 -6.80 4.69 -17.62
N ALA A 149 -7.81 4.22 -18.37
CA ALA A 149 -7.75 2.99 -19.15
C ALA A 149 -6.84 3.08 -20.39
N GLY A 150 -6.39 4.30 -20.74
CA GLY A 150 -5.51 4.56 -21.87
C GLY A 150 -4.02 4.33 -21.59
N VAL A 151 -3.23 4.66 -22.60
CA VAL A 151 -1.76 4.63 -22.56
C VAL A 151 -1.19 6.02 -22.81
N VAL A 152 -0.02 6.29 -22.23
CA VAL A 152 0.76 7.50 -22.46
C VAL A 152 1.97 7.14 -23.31
N PHE A 153 2.22 7.94 -24.35
CA PHE A 153 3.40 7.83 -25.19
C PHE A 153 4.55 8.62 -24.59
N LEU A 154 5.55 7.94 -24.04
CA LEU A 154 6.80 8.53 -23.56
C LEU A 154 7.87 8.36 -24.66
N GLY A 155 7.77 9.16 -25.72
CA GLY A 155 8.64 8.99 -26.90
C GLY A 155 8.38 7.64 -27.59
N PRO A 156 9.36 6.71 -27.65
CA PRO A 156 9.15 5.37 -28.23
C PRO A 156 8.41 4.40 -27.30
N TYR A 157 8.16 4.77 -26.03
CA TYR A 157 7.56 3.87 -25.04
C TYR A 157 6.06 4.08 -24.92
N VAL A 158 5.30 2.98 -24.89
CA VAL A 158 3.87 2.98 -24.57
C VAL A 158 3.72 2.49 -23.13
N TYR A 159 3.23 3.35 -22.24
CA TYR A 159 3.11 3.02 -20.82
C TYR A 159 1.68 3.25 -20.30
N PRO A 160 1.09 2.32 -19.52
CA PRO A 160 -0.27 2.48 -19.02
C PRO A 160 -0.45 3.74 -18.17
N ALA A 161 -1.49 4.54 -18.47
CA ALA A 161 -1.78 5.77 -17.75
C ALA A 161 -2.04 5.51 -16.25
N TYR A 162 -2.72 4.40 -15.93
CA TYR A 162 -2.95 3.97 -14.56
C TYR A 162 -1.67 3.79 -13.75
N ARG A 163 -0.60 3.22 -14.33
CA ARG A 163 0.67 3.03 -13.61
C ARG A 163 1.34 4.37 -13.28
N LEU A 164 1.25 5.36 -14.17
CA LEU A 164 1.73 6.71 -13.87
C LEU A 164 0.91 7.37 -12.77
N PHE A 165 -0.41 7.17 -12.77
CA PHE A 165 -1.27 7.64 -11.70
C PHE A 165 -0.88 7.03 -10.35
N VAL A 166 -0.65 5.72 -10.27
CA VAL A 166 -0.20 5.05 -9.04
C VAL A 166 1.13 5.63 -8.54
N VAL A 167 2.10 5.82 -9.44
CA VAL A 167 3.39 6.44 -9.09
C VAL A 167 3.20 7.87 -8.58
N ALA A 168 2.39 8.67 -9.26
CA ALA A 168 2.10 10.05 -8.86
C ALA A 168 1.39 10.12 -7.50
N ALA A 169 0.36 9.28 -7.28
CA ALA A 169 -0.37 9.21 -6.02
C ALA A 169 0.55 8.84 -4.85
N ALA A 170 1.38 7.81 -5.03
CA ALA A 170 2.33 7.39 -4.01
C ALA A 170 3.44 8.44 -3.78
N ALA A 171 3.87 9.19 -4.81
CA ALA A 171 4.80 10.30 -4.64
C ALA A 171 4.19 11.46 -3.84
N VAL A 172 2.91 11.77 -4.06
CA VAL A 172 2.16 12.74 -3.24
C VAL A 172 2.09 12.27 -1.79
N ILE A 173 1.80 10.98 -1.55
CA ILE A 173 1.79 10.40 -0.20
C ILE A 173 3.17 10.49 0.45
N ALA A 174 4.24 10.19 -0.30
CA ALA A 174 5.62 10.32 0.18
C ALA A 174 5.92 11.76 0.61
N ALA A 175 5.55 12.74 -0.22
CA ALA A 175 5.74 14.16 0.09
C ALA A 175 4.92 14.60 1.32
N LEU A 176 3.67 14.15 1.44
CA LEU A 176 2.81 14.42 2.59
C LEU A 176 3.36 13.81 3.89
N LEU A 177 3.83 12.57 3.83
CA LEU A 177 4.45 11.90 4.97
C LEU A 177 5.75 12.59 5.38
N TRP A 178 6.63 12.90 4.42
CA TRP A 178 7.85 13.65 4.69
C TRP A 178 7.55 14.99 5.34
N PHE A 179 6.62 15.77 4.79
CA PHE A 179 6.23 17.05 5.36
C PHE A 179 5.65 16.87 6.77
N THR A 180 4.76 15.89 6.98
CA THR A 180 4.14 15.64 8.28
C THR A 180 5.16 15.22 9.33
N VAL A 181 6.08 14.32 9.00
CA VAL A 181 7.08 13.79 9.94
C VAL A 181 8.20 14.81 10.21
N GLU A 182 8.64 15.56 9.21
CA GLU A 182 9.80 16.45 9.37
C GLU A 182 9.40 17.87 9.77
N LYS A 183 8.23 18.36 9.34
CA LYS A 183 7.85 19.78 9.47
C LYS A 183 6.72 20.06 10.44
N THR A 184 6.09 19.04 11.05
CA THR A 184 4.94 19.27 11.96
C THR A 184 5.21 18.83 13.39
N LYS A 185 4.39 19.34 14.32
CA LYS A 185 4.40 18.94 15.74
C LYS A 185 4.12 17.46 15.93
N LEU A 186 3.27 16.86 15.07
CA LEU A 186 3.02 15.42 15.11
C LEU A 186 4.33 14.66 14.90
N GLY A 187 5.11 15.06 13.89
CA GLY A 187 6.42 14.49 13.61
C GLY A 187 7.44 14.64 14.74
N SER A 188 7.49 15.79 15.43
CA SER A 188 8.35 15.96 16.61
C SER A 188 7.92 15.06 17.77
N VAL A 189 6.61 14.91 17.99
CA VAL A 189 6.08 14.02 19.04
C VAL A 189 6.34 12.55 18.69
N LEU A 190 6.24 12.19 17.41
CA LEU A 190 6.54 10.84 16.94
C LEU A 190 8.01 10.47 17.20
N ARG A 191 8.95 11.36 16.83
CA ARG A 191 10.38 11.16 17.07
C ARG A 191 10.75 11.16 18.56
N ALA A 192 10.13 12.02 19.36
CA ALA A 192 10.33 12.01 20.81
C ALA A 192 9.75 10.73 21.46
N GLY A 193 8.61 10.25 20.96
CA GLY A 193 7.94 9.05 21.46
C GLY A 193 8.70 7.77 21.12
N SER A 194 9.41 7.72 19.99
CA SER A 194 10.27 6.59 19.62
C SER A 194 11.51 6.47 20.51
N GLU A 195 11.99 7.58 21.05
CA GLU A 195 13.08 7.62 22.03
C GLU A 195 12.60 7.22 23.43
N SER A 196 11.58 7.92 23.93
CA SER A 196 10.95 7.62 25.22
C SER A 196 9.49 8.06 25.28
N SER A 197 8.59 7.09 25.16
CA SER A 197 7.16 7.30 25.34
C SER A 197 6.80 7.73 26.77
N GLU A 198 7.63 7.41 27.77
CA GLU A 198 7.47 7.85 29.15
C GLU A 198 7.77 9.36 29.29
N MET A 199 8.86 9.84 28.71
CA MET A 199 9.21 11.27 28.72
C MET A 199 8.14 12.11 28.02
N VAL A 200 7.61 11.63 26.89
CA VAL A 200 6.50 12.30 26.18
C VAL A 200 5.25 12.40 27.06
N GLN A 201 4.94 11.37 27.85
CA GLN A 201 3.82 11.41 28.81
C GLN A 201 4.04 12.42 29.94
N LEU A 202 5.28 12.53 30.45
CA LEU A 202 5.62 13.52 31.49
C LEU A 202 5.48 14.97 31.01
N LEU A 203 5.62 15.21 29.70
CA LEU A 203 5.35 16.51 29.06
C LEU A 203 3.85 16.78 28.85
N GLY A 204 2.96 15.93 29.37
CA GLY A 204 1.51 16.07 29.29
C GLY A 204 0.91 15.65 27.95
N ILE A 205 1.68 15.01 27.07
CA ILE A 205 1.20 14.50 25.79
C ILE A 205 0.59 13.12 26.00
N ASN A 206 -0.67 12.97 25.59
CA ASN A 206 -1.37 11.69 25.68
C ASN A 206 -0.86 10.72 24.59
N VAL A 207 0.07 9.84 24.96
CA VAL A 207 0.68 8.87 24.06
C VAL A 207 -0.34 7.89 23.47
N ASP A 208 -1.36 7.48 24.21
CA ASP A 208 -2.43 6.60 23.69
C ASP A 208 -3.13 7.23 22.48
N ARG A 209 -3.39 8.55 22.50
CA ARG A 209 -3.99 9.25 21.35
C ARG A 209 -3.05 9.32 20.15
N VAL A 210 -1.75 9.50 20.40
CA VAL A 210 -0.73 9.52 19.34
C VAL A 210 -0.60 8.12 18.72
N PHE A 211 -0.60 7.07 19.54
CA PHE A 211 -0.55 5.68 19.09
C PHE A 211 -1.77 5.33 18.25
N LEU A 212 -2.97 5.66 18.73
CA LEU A 212 -4.21 5.48 18.00
C LEU A 212 -4.20 6.21 16.65
N ALA A 213 -3.80 7.48 16.63
CA ALA A 213 -3.71 8.27 15.39
C ALA A 213 -2.69 7.68 14.40
N THR A 214 -1.56 7.20 14.92
CA THR A 214 -0.52 6.55 14.13
C THR A 214 -1.00 5.23 13.55
N PHE A 215 -1.72 4.44 14.33
CA PHE A 215 -2.30 3.17 13.90
C PHE A 215 -3.40 3.39 12.84
N ALA A 216 -4.25 4.40 13.04
CA ALA A 216 -5.26 4.81 12.05
C ALA A 216 -4.61 5.25 10.73
N LEU A 217 -3.56 6.07 10.79
CA LEU A 217 -2.82 6.52 9.62
C LEU A 217 -2.10 5.36 8.93
N GLY A 218 -1.50 4.44 9.68
CA GLY A 218 -0.91 3.22 9.13
C GLY A 218 -1.96 2.37 8.40
N GLY A 219 -3.13 2.16 9.01
CA GLY A 219 -4.27 1.49 8.39
C GLY A 219 -4.75 2.19 7.12
N ALA A 220 -4.84 3.53 7.13
CA ALA A 220 -5.20 4.32 5.95
C ALA A 220 -4.18 4.13 4.81
N LEU A 221 -2.88 4.13 5.11
CA LEU A 221 -1.82 3.91 4.12
C LEU A 221 -1.84 2.50 3.53
N ALA A 222 -2.04 1.48 4.38
CA ALA A 222 -2.29 0.11 3.89
C ALA A 222 -3.55 0.08 3.00
N GLY A 223 -4.57 0.85 3.38
CA GLY A 223 -5.79 1.03 2.63
C GLY A 223 -5.57 1.61 1.24
N ILE A 224 -4.80 2.69 1.14
CA ILE A 224 -4.46 3.32 -0.13
C ILE A 224 -3.62 2.36 -0.99
N ALA A 225 -2.64 1.69 -0.40
CA ALA A 225 -1.85 0.69 -1.12
C ALA A 225 -2.74 -0.43 -1.69
N GLY A 226 -3.74 -0.90 -0.92
CA GLY A 226 -4.68 -1.94 -1.36
C GLY A 226 -5.63 -1.50 -2.46
N VAL A 227 -6.03 -0.22 -2.49
CA VAL A 227 -6.83 0.33 -3.60
C VAL A 227 -6.02 0.42 -4.89
N LEU A 228 -4.76 0.85 -4.79
CA LEU A 228 -3.93 1.19 -5.94
C LEU A 228 -3.27 -0.02 -6.61
N ALA A 229 -3.30 -1.18 -5.96
CA ALA A 229 -2.72 -2.42 -6.46
C ALA A 229 -3.57 -3.11 -7.52
#